data_AF-A0A7Y4UDL2-F1
#
_entry.id   AF-A0A7Y4UDL2-F1
#
_cell.length_a   1.000
_cell.length_b   1.000
_cell.length_c   1.000
_cell.angle_alpha   90.00
_cell.angle_beta   90.00
_cell.angle_gamma   90.00
#
_symmetry.space_group_name_H-M   'P 1'
#
loop_
_entity.id
_entity.type
_entity.pdbx_description
1 polymer ?
#
loop_
_entity_poly.entity_id
_entity_poly.type
_entity_poly.pdbx_seq_one_letter_code
_entity_poly.pdbx_strand_id
1 'polypeptide(L)'
;MTNLIRSLLRAGGTRLVKKVGKALPVVGTAVVIGMTAYEVKKKGLLRGIVNTALDATPVIGTAKNVIEVFTGDWLPDKEPAPQILANTSRKASAALPPV
;
A
#
# COMPACT_ATOMS: atom_id res chain seq x y z
N MET A 1 -30.34 9.78 30.04
CA MET A 1 -30.24 8.37 29.60
C MET A 1 -29.25 8.13 28.44
N THR A 2 -28.83 9.16 27.72
CA THR A 2 -27.97 9.09 26.51
C THR A 2 -26.47 8.84 26.80
N ASN A 3 -25.99 9.24 27.99
CA ASN A 3 -24.57 9.15 28.35
C ASN A 3 -24.13 7.71 28.69
N LEU A 4 -25.04 6.91 29.24
CA LEU A 4 -24.77 5.51 29.61
C LEU A 4 -24.62 4.62 28.37
N ILE A 5 -25.53 4.77 27.40
CA ILE A 5 -25.48 4.08 26.11
C ILE A 5 -24.20 4.44 25.35
N ARG A 6 -23.81 5.72 25.38
CA ARG A 6 -22.57 6.19 24.72
C ARG A 6 -21.31 5.63 25.39
N SER A 7 -21.30 5.47 26.71
CA SER A 7 -20.20 4.84 27.45
C SER A 7 -20.13 3.33 27.18
N LEU A 8 -21.27 2.64 27.17
CA LEU A 8 -21.36 1.21 26.86
C LEU A 8 -20.96 0.91 25.40
N LEU A 9 -21.36 1.76 24.45
CA LEU A 9 -20.95 1.67 23.05
C LEU A 9 -19.44 1.93 22.88
N ARG A 10 -18.84 2.84 23.64
CA ARG A 10 -17.39 3.08 23.63
C ARG A 10 -16.61 1.92 24.25
N ALA A 11 -17.08 1.38 25.38
CA ALA A 11 -16.44 0.27 26.09
C ALA A 11 -16.62 -1.08 25.36
N GLY A 12 -17.79 -1.33 24.77
CA GLY A 12 -18.07 -2.50 23.94
C GLY A 12 -17.42 -2.40 22.55
N GLY A 13 -17.48 -1.21 21.95
CA GLY A 13 -16.92 -0.94 20.62
C GLY A 13 -15.41 -1.12 20.57
N THR A 14 -14.67 -0.67 21.59
CA THR A 14 -13.21 -0.86 21.65
C THR A 14 -12.79 -2.32 21.73
N ARG A 15 -13.55 -3.19 22.41
CA ARG A 15 -13.29 -4.64 22.42
C ARG A 15 -13.58 -5.26 21.05
N LEU A 16 -14.66 -4.87 20.39
CA LEU A 16 -15.01 -5.35 19.06
C LEU A 16 -13.97 -4.95 18.02
N VAL A 17 -13.58 -3.66 18.01
CA VAL A 17 -12.55 -3.13 17.10
C VAL A 17 -11.23 -3.84 17.31
N LYS A 18 -10.80 -4.09 18.55
CA LYS A 18 -9.57 -4.86 18.81
C LYS A 18 -9.66 -6.30 18.30
N LYS A 19 -10.83 -6.94 18.43
CA LYS A 19 -11.03 -8.32 17.97
C LYS A 19 -11.07 -8.41 16.44
N VAL A 20 -11.78 -7.50 15.78
CA VAL A 20 -11.85 -7.42 14.31
C VAL A 20 -10.50 -6.99 13.74
N GLY A 21 -9.85 -6.01 14.34
CA GLY A 21 -8.51 -5.54 13.95
C GLY A 21 -7.46 -6.65 13.94
N LYS A 22 -7.49 -7.55 14.93
CA LYS A 22 -6.60 -8.73 14.98
C LYS A 22 -7.01 -9.84 13.99
N ALA A 23 -8.27 -9.91 13.62
CA ALA A 23 -8.77 -10.89 12.65
C ALA A 23 -8.53 -10.48 11.20
N LEU A 24 -8.50 -9.17 10.92
CA LEU A 24 -8.33 -8.61 9.58
C LEU A 24 -7.10 -9.16 8.82
N PRO A 25 -5.89 -9.23 9.41
CA PRO A 25 -4.73 -9.81 8.72
C PRO A 25 -4.97 -11.27 8.35
N VAL A 26 -5.50 -12.08 9.26
CA VAL A 26 -5.72 -13.52 9.04
C VAL A 26 -6.75 -13.75 7.94
N VAL A 27 -7.88 -13.03 7.99
CA VAL A 27 -8.95 -13.15 6.99
C VAL A 27 -8.46 -12.66 5.63
N GLY A 28 -7.73 -11.54 5.59
CA GLY A 28 -7.14 -11.01 4.36
C GLY A 28 -6.21 -12.02 3.68
N THR A 29 -5.28 -12.63 4.44
CA THR A 29 -4.36 -13.64 3.90
C THR A 29 -5.12 -14.86 3.37
N ALA A 30 -6.13 -15.34 4.10
CA ALA A 30 -6.93 -16.48 3.67
C ALA A 30 -7.65 -16.20 2.34
N VAL A 31 -8.21 -15.00 2.16
CA VAL A 31 -8.87 -14.59 0.90
C VAL A 31 -7.86 -14.54 -0.24
N VAL A 32 -6.70 -13.92 -0.05
CA VAL A 32 -5.66 -13.82 -1.08
C VAL A 32 -5.17 -15.20 -1.51
N ILE A 33 -4.88 -16.10 -0.55
CA ILE A 33 -4.46 -17.47 -0.84
C ILE A 33 -5.56 -18.21 -1.61
N GLY A 34 -6.81 -18.14 -1.15
CA GLY A 34 -7.94 -18.81 -1.80
C GLY A 34 -8.17 -18.32 -3.23
N MET A 35 -8.08 -17.01 -3.45
CA MET A 35 -8.22 -16.39 -4.76
C MET A 35 -7.07 -16.76 -5.70
N THR A 36 -5.84 -16.73 -5.19
CA THR A 36 -4.64 -17.17 -5.94
C THR A 36 -4.76 -18.64 -6.34
N ALA A 37 -5.16 -19.52 -5.41
CA ALA A 37 -5.37 -20.93 -5.68
C ALA A 37 -6.48 -21.17 -6.72
N TYR A 38 -7.57 -20.39 -6.66
CA TYR A 38 -8.65 -20.45 -7.65
C TYR A 38 -8.17 -20.04 -9.05
N GLU A 39 -7.38 -18.98 -9.17
CA GLU A 39 -6.81 -18.54 -10.44
C GLU A 39 -5.79 -19.54 -11.00
N VAL A 40 -4.92 -20.09 -10.15
CA VAL A 40 -3.96 -21.15 -10.53
C VAL A 40 -4.69 -22.37 -11.08
N LYS A 41 -5.78 -22.80 -10.41
CA LYS A 41 -6.62 -23.91 -10.88
C LYS A 41 -7.28 -23.63 -12.24
N LYS A 42 -7.63 -22.37 -12.52
CA LYS A 42 -8.40 -21.98 -13.71
C LYS A 42 -7.52 -21.63 -14.93
N LYS A 43 -6.30 -21.10 -14.72
CA LYS A 43 -5.42 -20.56 -15.78
C LYS A 43 -4.16 -21.39 -16.06
N GLY A 44 -3.75 -22.27 -15.15
CA GLY A 44 -2.49 -23.03 -15.25
C GLY A 44 -1.26 -22.21 -14.87
N LEU A 45 -0.35 -22.81 -14.08
CA LEU A 45 0.73 -22.14 -13.34
C LEU A 45 1.66 -21.27 -14.21
N LEU A 46 2.04 -21.74 -15.40
CA LEU A 46 3.03 -21.07 -16.25
C LEU A 46 2.48 -19.81 -16.97
N ARG A 47 1.25 -19.87 -17.48
CA ARG A 47 0.62 -18.75 -18.19
C ARG A 47 0.13 -17.67 -17.21
N GLY A 48 -0.20 -18.06 -15.98
CA GLY A 48 -0.51 -17.16 -14.88
C GLY A 48 0.73 -16.38 -14.41
N ILE A 49 1.85 -17.05 -14.15
CA ILE A 49 3.07 -16.40 -13.61
C ILE A 49 3.60 -15.31 -14.54
N VAL A 50 3.66 -15.54 -15.86
CA VAL A 50 4.22 -14.55 -16.80
C VAL A 50 3.32 -13.31 -16.91
N ASN A 51 1.99 -13.49 -16.93
CA ASN A 51 1.05 -12.38 -16.99
C ASN A 51 0.99 -11.62 -15.64
N THR A 52 1.06 -12.33 -14.53
CA THR A 52 1.15 -11.75 -13.18
C THR A 52 2.47 -11.03 -12.97
N ALA A 53 3.59 -11.51 -13.51
CA ALA A 53 4.89 -10.83 -13.36
C ALA A 53 4.92 -9.48 -14.07
N LEU A 54 4.28 -9.37 -15.24
CA LEU A 54 4.15 -8.10 -15.97
C LEU A 54 3.26 -7.10 -15.21
N ASP A 55 2.10 -7.56 -14.70
CA ASP A 55 1.15 -6.76 -13.91
C ASP A 55 1.60 -6.51 -12.45
N ALA A 56 2.60 -7.25 -11.94
CA ALA A 56 3.04 -7.13 -10.54
C ALA A 56 3.94 -5.92 -10.28
N THR A 57 4.46 -5.25 -11.30
CA THR A 57 5.29 -4.06 -11.12
C THR A 57 4.60 -2.95 -10.30
N PRO A 58 3.34 -2.55 -10.60
CA PRO A 58 2.59 -1.65 -9.71
C PRO A 58 2.20 -2.28 -8.37
N VAL A 59 2.06 -3.61 -8.29
CA VAL A 59 1.73 -4.32 -7.04
C VAL A 59 2.87 -4.24 -6.04
N ILE A 60 4.12 -4.33 -6.49
CA ILE A 60 5.31 -4.20 -5.63
C ILE A 60 5.37 -2.80 -5.00
N GLY A 61 5.12 -1.74 -5.79
CA GLY A 61 5.06 -0.38 -5.27
C GLY A 61 3.93 -0.16 -4.26
N THR A 62 2.76 -0.76 -4.52
CA THR A 62 1.62 -0.72 -3.60
C THR A 62 1.89 -1.49 -2.31
N ALA A 63 2.51 -2.67 -2.42
CA ALA A 63 2.90 -3.49 -1.28
C ALA A 63 3.92 -2.78 -0.39
N LYS A 64 4.90 -2.09 -0.99
CA LYS A 64 5.85 -1.25 -0.27
C LYS A 64 5.14 -0.15 0.53
N ASN A 65 4.25 0.61 -0.12
CA ASN A 65 3.49 1.68 0.53
C ASN A 65 2.66 1.15 1.71
N VAL A 66 2.01 -0.01 1.54
CA VAL A 66 1.26 -0.66 2.63
C VAL A 66 2.19 -1.05 3.78
N ILE A 67 3.34 -1.65 3.50
CA ILE A 67 4.31 -2.04 4.53
C ILE A 67 4.81 -0.82 5.31
N GLU A 68 5.10 0.29 4.63
CA GLU A 68 5.54 1.55 5.25
C GLU A 68 4.46 2.14 6.17
N VAL A 69 3.19 2.13 5.73
CA VAL A 69 2.06 2.60 6.53
C VAL A 69 1.88 1.79 7.81
N PHE A 70 2.12 0.47 7.78
CA PHE A 70 1.91 -0.40 8.93
C PHE A 70 3.13 -0.58 9.83
N THR A 71 4.35 -0.37 9.31
CA THR A 71 5.59 -0.75 9.99
C THR A 71 6.54 0.44 10.26
N GLY A 72 6.24 1.64 9.73
CA GLY A 72 7.14 2.81 9.78
C GLY A 72 8.10 2.86 8.59
N ASP A 73 9.06 3.79 8.56
CA ASP A 73 10.05 3.95 7.47
C ASP A 73 10.97 2.72 7.35
N TRP A 74 10.75 1.89 6.31
CA TRP A 74 11.60 0.72 6.00
C TRP A 74 12.58 0.96 4.86
N LEU A 75 12.34 1.99 4.04
CA LEU A 75 13.13 2.30 2.86
C LEU A 75 13.52 3.78 2.91
N PRO A 76 14.79 4.10 3.18
CA PRO A 76 15.27 5.48 3.21
C PRO A 76 14.94 6.21 1.91
N ASP A 77 14.49 7.46 2.04
CA ASP A 77 14.29 8.35 0.90
C ASP A 77 15.60 8.44 0.11
N LYS A 78 15.56 8.05 -1.16
CA LYS A 78 16.69 8.30 -2.06
C LYS A 78 16.61 9.75 -2.49
N GLU A 79 17.73 10.46 -2.33
CA GLU A 79 17.88 11.82 -2.82
C GLU A 79 17.45 11.92 -4.30
N PRO A 80 16.74 12.99 -4.68
CA PRO A 80 16.27 13.16 -6.04
C PRO A 80 17.45 13.06 -7.00
N ALA A 81 17.29 12.20 -8.02
CA ALA A 81 18.34 11.97 -9.01
C ALA A 81 18.85 13.32 -9.55
N PRO A 82 20.18 13.55 -9.62
CA PRO A 82 20.80 14.84 -9.98
C PRO A 82 20.27 15.47 -11.27
N GLN A 83 19.70 14.65 -12.15
CA GLN A 83 19.12 15.03 -13.43
C GLN A 83 17.89 15.95 -13.30
N ILE A 84 17.09 15.83 -12.23
CA ILE A 84 15.90 16.67 -11.97
C ILE A 84 16.29 18.05 -11.40
N LEU A 85 17.47 18.15 -10.77
CA LEU A 85 18.01 19.43 -10.32
C LEU A 85 18.70 20.16 -11.48
N ALA A 86 19.37 19.41 -12.36
CA ALA A 86 20.06 19.93 -13.54
C ALA A 86 19.11 20.45 -14.64
N ASN A 87 17.95 19.81 -14.82
CA ASN A 87 16.95 20.27 -15.80
C ASN A 87 16.13 21.46 -15.27
N THR A 88 15.85 21.52 -13.97
CA THR A 88 15.16 22.63 -13.31
C THR A 88 16.02 23.89 -13.33
N SER A 89 17.33 23.78 -13.03
CA SER A 89 18.26 24.92 -13.10
C SER A 89 18.42 25.46 -14.52
N ARG A 90 18.46 24.58 -15.54
CA ARG A 90 18.49 25.01 -16.95
C ARG A 90 17.21 25.73 -17.35
N LYS A 91 16.05 25.26 -16.89
CA LYS A 91 14.75 25.89 -17.20
C LYS A 91 14.59 27.24 -16.49
N ALA A 92 15.11 27.38 -15.28
CA ALA A 92 15.15 28.64 -14.53
C ALA A 92 16.11 29.65 -15.17
N SER A 93 17.27 29.20 -15.64
CA SER A 93 18.26 30.05 -16.33
C SER A 93 17.76 30.52 -17.71
N ALA A 94 17.03 29.67 -18.44
CA ALA A 94 16.42 30.04 -19.72
C ALA A 94 15.20 30.98 -19.61
N ALA A 95 14.66 31.19 -18.41
CA ALA A 95 13.50 32.05 -18.16
C ALA A 95 13.87 33.46 -17.67
N LEU A 96 15.16 33.75 -17.46
CA LEU A 96 15.63 35.09 -17.09
C LEU A 96 15.74 35.96 -18.35
N PRO A 97 15.00 37.08 -18.45
CA PRO A 97 15.19 38.01 -19.56
C PRO A 97 16.58 38.65 -19.46
N PRO A 98 17.24 38.93 -20.61
CA PRO A 98 18.48 39.67 -20.59
C PRO A 98 18.25 41.07 -20.00
N VAL A 99 19.06 41.44 -19.01
CA VAL A 99 19.16 42.78 -18.42
C VAL A 99 19.80 43.78 -19.38
#